data_AF-A0A7C9EWF7-F1
#
_entry.id   AF-A0A7C9EWF7-F1
#
_cell.length_a   1.000
_cell.length_b   1.000
_cell.length_c   1.000
_cell.angle_alpha   90.00
_cell.angle_beta   90.00
_cell.angle_gamma   90.00
#
_symmetry.space_group_name_H-M   'P 1'
#
loop_
_entity.id
_entity.type
_entity.pdbx_description
1 polymer ?
#
loop_
_entity_poly.entity_id
_entity_poly.type
_entity_poly.pdbx_seq_one_letter_code
_entity_poly.pdbx_strand_id
1 'polypeptide(L)'
;MAALIISPLQLHFSIIIIAIFVILPTFLASNTTTKDYYRECSPLVSCGNISNIGYPFWGDKFRPQYCGHSGFQLVCPPLSWGKHPMLLLQVNQSLESFEVLDID
;
A
#
# COMPACT_ATOMS: atom_id res chain seq x y z
N MET A 1 42.24 8.27 43.39
CA MET A 1 41.09 7.53 42.83
C MET A 1 39.88 8.46 42.94
N ALA A 2 39.53 9.15 41.86
CA ALA A 2 38.42 10.10 41.87
C ALA A 2 37.11 9.31 41.91
N ALA A 3 36.46 9.28 43.09
CA ALA A 3 35.09 8.82 43.17
C ALA A 3 34.25 9.82 42.37
N LEU A 4 33.75 9.39 41.20
CA LEU A 4 32.79 10.14 40.42
C LEU A 4 31.49 10.16 41.23
N ILE A 5 31.33 11.17 42.09
CA ILE A 5 30.07 11.45 42.77
C ILE A 5 29.16 12.04 41.70
N ILE A 6 28.50 11.17 40.93
CA ILE A 6 27.56 11.56 39.90
C ILE A 6 26.43 12.26 40.63
N SER A 7 26.29 13.57 40.40
CA SER A 7 25.23 14.35 41.02
C SER A 7 23.87 13.77 40.60
N PRO A 8 22.83 13.84 41.46
CA PRO A 8 21.49 13.33 41.10
C PRO A 8 20.96 13.95 39.80
N LEU A 9 21.43 15.16 39.47
CA LEU A 9 21.16 15.86 38.22
C LEU A 9 21.81 15.17 37.00
N GLN A 10 23.07 14.74 37.10
CA GLN A 10 23.75 13.99 36.03
C GLN A 10 23.11 12.62 35.77
N LEU A 11 22.64 11.95 36.82
CA LEU A 11 21.91 10.69 36.68
C LEU A 11 20.58 10.90 35.93
N HIS A 12 19.86 11.99 36.24
CA HIS A 12 18.62 12.37 35.55
C HIS A 12 18.85 12.62 34.06
N PHE A 13 19.86 13.43 33.70
CA PHE A 13 20.18 13.68 32.29
C PHE A 13 20.55 12.39 31.54
N SER A 14 21.31 11.50 32.17
CA SER A 14 21.70 10.23 31.56
C SER A 14 20.50 9.32 31.31
N ILE A 15 19.54 9.24 32.25
CA ILE A 15 18.30 8.47 32.08
C ILE A 15 17.44 9.05 30.95
N ILE A 16 17.31 10.37 30.85
CA ILE A 16 16.54 11.02 29.78
C ILE A 16 17.15 10.72 28.41
N ILE A 17 18.47 10.80 28.28
CA ILE A 17 19.17 10.49 27.03
C ILE A 17 18.93 9.02 26.64
N ILE A 18 19.11 8.08 27.57
CA ILE A 18 18.85 6.65 27.32
C ILE A 18 17.39 6.43 26.92
N ALA A 19 16.44 7.07 27.61
CA ALA A 19 15.03 6.99 27.26
C ALA A 19 14.75 7.50 25.85
N ILE A 20 15.35 8.62 25.42
CA ILE A 20 15.20 9.12 24.05
C ILE A 20 15.78 8.13 23.03
N PHE A 21 17.00 7.62 23.26
CA PHE A 21 17.63 6.66 22.35
C PHE A 21 16.90 5.31 22.26
N VAL A 22 16.18 4.91 23.30
CA VAL A 22 15.38 3.67 23.30
C VAL A 22 13.98 3.90 22.73
N ILE A 23 13.33 5.02 23.08
CA ILE A 23 11.93 5.30 22.71
C ILE A 23 11.84 5.81 21.26
N LEU A 24 12.77 6.67 20.81
CA LEU A 24 12.73 7.27 19.48
C LEU A 24 12.77 6.23 18.34
N PRO A 25 13.63 5.20 18.37
CA PRO A 25 13.61 4.15 17.35
C PRO A 25 12.33 3.31 17.40
N THR A 26 11.75 3.06 18.57
CA THR A 26 10.50 2.29 18.67
C THR A 26 9.30 3.02 18.08
N PHE A 27 9.24 4.35 18.24
CA PHE A 27 8.21 5.18 17.64
C PHE A 27 8.36 5.30 16.12
N LEU A 28 9.60 5.44 15.62
CA LEU A 28 9.90 5.53 14.20
C LEU A 28 9.86 4.17 13.47
N ALA A 29 10.06 3.06 14.17
CA ALA A 29 9.96 1.70 13.62
C ALA A 29 8.52 1.22 13.44
N SER A 30 7.53 2.02 13.83
CA SER A 30 6.10 1.88 13.47
C SER A 30 5.86 2.10 11.96
N ASN A 31 6.70 1.53 11.11
CA ASN A 31 6.55 1.47 9.66
C ASN A 31 5.62 0.30 9.29
N THR A 32 4.47 0.20 9.95
CA THR A 32 3.42 -0.76 9.59
C THR A 32 2.74 -0.30 8.30
N THR A 33 2.45 1.00 8.20
CA THR A 33 1.75 1.61 7.06
C THR A 33 2.39 1.33 5.70
N THR A 34 3.73 1.37 5.58
CA THR A 34 4.42 1.13 4.31
C THR A 34 4.46 -0.34 3.92
N LYS A 35 4.58 -1.25 4.90
CA LYS A 35 4.56 -2.69 4.66
C LYS A 35 3.16 -3.18 4.31
N ASP A 36 2.16 -2.64 4.99
CA ASP A 36 0.75 -2.96 4.73
C ASP A 36 0.33 -2.43 3.36
N TYR A 37 0.69 -1.19 3.02
CA TYR A 37 0.48 -0.62 1.69
C TYR A 37 1.13 -1.45 0.58
N TYR A 38 2.40 -1.83 0.73
CA TYR A 38 3.07 -2.66 -0.27
C TYR A 38 2.39 -4.03 -0.43
N ARG A 39 1.97 -4.66 0.68
CA ARG A 39 1.27 -5.94 0.65
C ARG A 39 -0.08 -5.87 -0.05
N GLU A 40 -0.80 -4.77 0.10
CA GLU A 40 -2.12 -4.58 -0.51
C GLU A 40 -2.03 -4.17 -1.99
N CYS A 41 -1.01 -3.40 -2.37
CA CYS A 41 -0.93 -2.80 -3.71
C CYS A 41 0.01 -3.51 -4.70
N SER A 42 0.96 -4.33 -4.23
CA SER A 42 1.89 -5.07 -5.10
C SER A 42 1.40 -6.36 -5.77
N PRO A 43 0.33 -7.06 -5.29
CA PRO A 43 -0.05 -8.34 -5.89
C PRO A 43 -0.39 -8.22 -7.37
N LEU A 44 0.18 -9.12 -8.18
CA LEU A 44 -0.29 -9.36 -9.54
C LEU A 44 -1.56 -10.21 -9.46
N VAL A 45 -2.55 -9.84 -10.28
CA VAL A 45 -3.89 -10.47 -10.21
C VAL A 45 -4.27 -11.07 -11.56
N SER A 46 -5.25 -11.95 -11.55
CA SER A 46 -5.84 -12.51 -12.76
C SER A 46 -7.33 -12.18 -12.81
N CYS A 47 -7.82 -11.84 -13.99
CA CYS A 47 -9.18 -11.37 -14.23
C CYS A 47 -9.65 -11.91 -15.58
N GLY A 48 -10.59 -12.86 -15.57
CA GLY A 48 -11.00 -13.57 -16.78
C GLY A 48 -9.84 -14.39 -17.36
N ASN A 49 -9.54 -14.20 -18.65
CA ASN A 49 -8.44 -14.86 -19.35
C ASN A 49 -7.10 -14.09 -19.28
N ILE A 50 -7.08 -12.92 -18.64
CA ILE A 50 -5.86 -12.11 -18.49
C ILE A 50 -5.27 -12.37 -17.11
N SER A 51 -3.96 -12.63 -17.08
CA SER A 51 -3.17 -12.87 -15.86
C SER A 51 -2.06 -11.84 -15.74
N ASN A 52 -1.37 -11.82 -14.60
CA ASN A 52 -0.26 -10.90 -14.32
C ASN A 52 -0.63 -9.42 -14.44
N ILE A 53 -1.87 -9.08 -14.12
CA ILE A 53 -2.36 -7.69 -14.16
C ILE A 53 -1.72 -6.93 -12.99
N GLY A 54 -0.97 -5.89 -13.33
CA GLY A 54 -0.24 -5.04 -12.41
C GLY A 54 -0.76 -3.60 -12.38
N TYR A 55 0.11 -2.68 -11.98
CA TYR A 55 -0.15 -1.25 -12.12
C TYR A 55 -0.32 -0.87 -13.60
N PRO A 56 -1.14 0.14 -13.95
CA PRO A 56 -1.87 1.08 -13.08
C PRO A 56 -3.27 0.62 -12.63
N PHE A 57 -3.65 -0.62 -12.97
CA PHE A 57 -5.00 -1.13 -12.78
C PHE A 57 -5.35 -1.40 -11.32
N TRP A 58 -6.64 -1.23 -10.98
CA TRP A 58 -7.22 -1.58 -9.68
C TRP A 58 -8.65 -2.12 -9.85
N GLY A 59 -9.23 -2.67 -8.79
CA GLY A 59 -10.61 -3.16 -8.81
C GLY A 59 -11.04 -3.72 -7.47
N ASP A 60 -12.32 -3.51 -7.12
CA ASP A 60 -12.86 -3.70 -5.75
C ASP A 60 -12.60 -5.09 -5.14
N LYS A 61 -12.43 -6.12 -5.99
CA LYS A 61 -12.23 -7.51 -5.54
C LYS A 61 -10.77 -7.91 -5.33
N PHE A 62 -9.81 -7.20 -5.93
CA PHE A 62 -8.43 -7.69 -6.02
C PHE A 62 -7.37 -6.63 -5.70
N ARG A 63 -7.68 -5.34 -5.85
CA ARG A 63 -6.76 -4.25 -5.53
C ARG A 63 -7.55 -2.98 -5.18
N PRO A 64 -7.42 -2.43 -3.97
CA PRO A 64 -8.12 -1.23 -3.55
C PRO A 64 -7.90 -0.02 -4.45
N GLN A 65 -8.87 0.90 -4.48
CA GLN A 65 -8.80 2.11 -5.31
C GLN A 65 -7.57 2.98 -5.05
N TYR A 66 -7.13 3.09 -3.80
CA TYR A 66 -5.94 3.88 -3.44
C TYR A 66 -4.63 3.28 -3.98
N CYS A 67 -4.64 2.02 -4.42
CA CYS A 67 -3.48 1.36 -5.01
C CYS A 67 -3.37 1.60 -6.53
N GLY A 68 -4.37 2.18 -7.20
CA GLY A 68 -4.37 2.32 -8.66
C GLY A 68 -4.56 3.75 -9.14
N HIS A 69 -4.52 3.94 -10.46
CA HIS A 69 -4.78 5.24 -11.07
C HIS A 69 -6.29 5.46 -11.27
N SER A 70 -6.77 6.68 -11.05
CA SER A 70 -8.14 7.08 -11.38
C SER A 70 -8.44 6.79 -12.85
N GLY A 71 -9.55 6.11 -13.15
CA GLY A 71 -9.92 5.70 -14.52
C GLY A 71 -9.31 4.37 -14.98
N PHE A 72 -8.50 3.69 -14.17
CA PHE A 72 -7.98 2.35 -14.49
C PHE A 72 -8.66 1.24 -13.68
N GLN A 73 -9.96 1.41 -13.42
CA GLN A 73 -10.76 0.40 -12.73
C GLN A 73 -11.06 -0.73 -13.70
N LEU A 74 -10.63 -1.94 -13.36
CA LEU A 74 -11.01 -3.16 -14.06
C LEU A 74 -12.14 -3.87 -13.30
N VAL A 75 -13.15 -4.28 -14.06
CA VAL A 75 -14.22 -5.13 -13.58
C VAL A 75 -14.03 -6.52 -14.17
N CYS A 76 -13.99 -7.52 -13.30
CA CYS A 76 -13.97 -8.93 -13.69
C CYS A 76 -15.42 -9.43 -13.80
N PRO A 77 -15.97 -9.60 -15.02
CA PRO A 77 -17.27 -10.22 -15.16
C PRO A 77 -17.21 -11.67 -14.65
N PRO A 78 -18.34 -12.22 -14.17
CA PRO A 78 -18.43 -13.64 -13.93
C PRO A 78 -18.13 -14.39 -15.23
N LEU A 79 -17.49 -15.56 -15.14
CA LEU A 79 -17.11 -16.39 -16.29
C LEU A 79 -18.29 -16.75 -17.22
N SER A 80 -19.52 -16.58 -16.73
CA SER A 80 -20.77 -16.76 -17.48
C SER A 80 -21.10 -15.61 -18.45
N TRP A 81 -20.53 -14.41 -18.27
CA TRP A 81 -20.87 -13.19 -19.04
C TRP A 81 -19.76 -12.69 -19.95
N GLY A 82 -18.56 -13.26 -19.85
CA GLY A 82 -17.42 -12.93 -20.69
C GLY A 82 -16.13 -13.52 -20.12
N LYS A 83 -15.13 -13.71 -20.98
CA LYS A 83 -13.77 -14.10 -20.56
C LYS A 83 -12.84 -12.90 -20.42
N HIS A 84 -13.23 -11.74 -20.91
CA HIS A 84 -12.38 -10.56 -20.98
C HIS A 84 -12.75 -9.57 -19.85
N PRO A 85 -11.75 -8.95 -19.21
CA PRO A 85 -12.00 -7.89 -18.26
C PRO A 85 -12.51 -6.62 -18.96
N MET A 86 -13.28 -5.82 -18.23
CA MET A 86 -13.79 -4.53 -18.72
C MET A 86 -13.09 -3.38 -17.98
N LEU A 87 -12.57 -2.42 -18.74
CA LEU A 87 -12.01 -1.17 -18.23
C LEU A 87 -13.11 -0.11 -18.15
N LEU A 88 -13.31 0.48 -16.97
CA LEU A 88 -14.23 1.58 -16.77
C LEU A 88 -13.50 2.93 -16.91
N LEU A 89 -13.84 3.67 -17.95
CA LEU A 89 -13.35 5.02 -18.19
C LEU A 89 -14.45 6.05 -17.97
N GLN A 90 -14.06 7.19 -17.40
CA GLN A 90 -14.94 8.34 -17.29
C GLN A 90 -14.64 9.29 -18.45
N VAL A 91 -15.53 9.33 -19.43
CA VAL A 91 -15.37 10.14 -20.65
C VAL A 91 -16.50 11.16 -20.69
N ASN A 92 -16.18 12.46 -20.67
CA ASN A 92 -17.16 13.54 -20.86
C ASN A 92 -18.48 13.38 -20.05
N GLN A 93 -18.36 13.10 -18.75
CA GLN A 93 -19.47 12.86 -17.80
C GLN A 93 -20.26 11.55 -17.97
N SER A 94 -19.88 10.67 -18.89
CA SER A 94 -20.37 9.28 -18.97
C SER A 94 -19.34 8.29 -18.40
N LEU A 95 -19.85 7.15 -17.91
CA LEU A 95 -19.06 5.97 -17.63
C LEU A 95 -19.16 5.04 -18.84
N GLU A 96 -18.02 4.75 -19.46
CA GLU A 96 -17.91 3.85 -20.59
C GLU A 96 -17.08 2.63 -20.21
N SER A 97 -17.53 1.45 -20.66
CA SER A 97 -16.85 0.17 -20.42
C SER A 97 -16.23 -0.37 -21.70
N PHE A 98 -14.94 -0.65 -21.67
CA PHE A 98 -14.19 -1.18 -22.80
C PHE A 98 -13.69 -2.58 -22.50
N GLU A 99 -13.90 -3.52 -23.42
CA GLU A 99 -13.35 -4.87 -23.31
C GLU A 99 -11.84 -4.84 -23.56
N VAL A 100 -11.08 -5.39 -22.62
CA VAL A 100 -9.63 -5.49 -22.73
C VAL A 100 -9.29 -6.84 -23.34
N LEU A 101 -8.73 -6.82 -24.54
CA LEU A 101 -8.36 -8.03 -25.29
C LEU A 101 -6.96 -8.53 -24.91
N ASP A 102 -6.04 -7.60 -24.66
CA ASP A 102 -4.68 -7.89 -24.22
C ASP A 102 -4.12 -6.77 -23.35
N ILE A 103 -3.16 -7.11 -22.49
CA ILE A 103 -2.39 -6.17 -21.66
C ILE A 103 -0.92 -6.55 -21.83
N ASP A 104 -0.32 -6.04 -22.92
CA ASP A 104 1.12 -6.09 -23.16
C ASP A 104 1.89 -5.10 -22.26
#